data_AF-A0ABC8WTA6-F1
#
_entry.id   AF-A0ABC8WTA6-F1
#
_cell.length_a   1.000
_cell.length_b   1.000
_cell.length_c   1.000
_cell.angle_alpha   90.00
_cell.angle_beta   90.00
_cell.angle_gamma   90.00
#
_symmetry.space_group_name_H-M   'P 1'
#
loop_
_entity.id
_entity.type
_entity.pdbx_description
1 polymer ?
#
loop_
_entity_poly.entity_id
_entity_poly.type
_entity_poly.pdbx_seq_one_letter_code
_entity_poly.pdbx_strand_id
1 'polypeptide(L)'
;MSFRSLIQDMRDEFGSISRHTLRSRSHRSGNASRAATAEPSEAMDQSCWAQLPPELLREVLVRIEASESWWPARKDVVSCAGVCRTWRGIMKEAVRVPEVSGKLTFPISLKQPGPRDGTLKCFIRRNRTTQTYYLYIGLTEALTDDGKFLLAARKCRKPTCTDYLISLDKIDMSKGSSTYIGKLRSNFLGTKFTVYDAHPPYDGAVVSKSRSARVIGLYQVSPRIPAGNYPVSHISYELNVLGSRNKIIICESGVQRIW
;
A
#
# COMPACT_ATOMS: atom_id res chain seq x y z
N MET A 1 -14.97 -26.14 -13.38
CA MET A 1 -13.73 -25.33 -13.25
C MET A 1 -13.82 -24.48 -12.01
N SER A 2 -12.74 -24.32 -11.25
CA SER A 2 -12.75 -23.51 -10.03
C SER A 2 -12.57 -22.03 -10.40
N PHE A 3 -13.30 -21.11 -9.75
CA PHE A 3 -13.12 -19.68 -9.96
C PHE A 3 -11.67 -19.21 -9.71
N ARG A 4 -10.92 -19.95 -8.87
CA ARG A 4 -9.49 -19.72 -8.66
C ARG A 4 -8.61 -20.07 -9.85
N SER A 5 -8.95 -21.09 -10.63
CA SER A 5 -8.22 -21.35 -11.88
C SER A 5 -8.51 -20.21 -12.87
N LEU A 6 -9.74 -19.73 -12.91
CA LEU A 6 -10.15 -18.64 -13.78
C LEU A 6 -9.44 -17.30 -13.50
N ILE A 7 -9.30 -16.89 -12.23
CA ILE A 7 -8.51 -15.69 -11.89
C ILE A 7 -7.03 -15.86 -12.27
N GLN A 8 -6.48 -17.06 -12.07
CA GLN A 8 -5.09 -17.34 -12.38
C GLN A 8 -4.85 -17.30 -13.89
N ASP A 9 -5.74 -17.92 -14.67
CA ASP A 9 -5.73 -17.90 -16.14
C ASP A 9 -5.80 -16.46 -16.65
N MET A 10 -6.71 -15.64 -16.11
CA MET A 10 -6.82 -14.21 -16.45
C MET A 10 -5.53 -13.44 -16.14
N ARG A 11 -4.91 -13.70 -14.98
CA ARG A 11 -3.67 -13.03 -14.59
C ARG A 11 -2.51 -13.39 -15.51
N ASP A 12 -2.45 -14.64 -15.96
CA ASP A 12 -1.41 -15.12 -16.87
C ASP A 12 -1.64 -14.59 -18.30
N GLU A 13 -2.89 -14.46 -18.74
CA GLU A 13 -3.29 -13.85 -20.01
C GLU A 13 -2.91 -12.36 -20.07
N PHE A 14 -3.30 -11.54 -19.08
CA PHE A 14 -2.91 -10.12 -19.00
C PHE A 14 -1.41 -9.91 -18.70
N GLY A 15 -0.79 -10.82 -17.94
CA GLY A 15 0.65 -10.82 -17.66
C GLY A 15 1.51 -11.11 -18.90
N SER A 16 0.97 -11.83 -19.88
CA SER A 16 1.61 -12.03 -21.18
C SER A 16 1.63 -10.75 -22.02
N ILE A 17 0.53 -9.97 -22.01
CA ILE A 17 0.40 -8.69 -22.72
C ILE A 17 1.40 -7.65 -22.18
N SER A 18 1.64 -7.62 -20.86
CA SER A 18 2.62 -6.73 -20.23
C SER A 18 4.08 -6.99 -20.65
N ARG A 19 4.42 -8.18 -21.15
CA ARG A 19 5.79 -8.54 -21.55
C ARG A 19 6.13 -8.19 -22.99
N HIS A 20 5.14 -7.80 -23.80
CA HIS A 20 5.37 -7.43 -25.20
C HIS A 20 5.83 -5.97 -25.43
N THR A 21 5.83 -5.10 -24.40
CA THR A 21 6.17 -3.67 -24.57
C THR A 21 7.56 -3.23 -24.08
N LEU A 22 8.48 -4.16 -23.76
CA LEU A 22 9.87 -3.81 -23.44
C LEU A 22 10.88 -4.79 -24.07
N ARG A 23 10.98 -4.75 -25.40
CA ARG A 23 12.18 -5.17 -26.11
C ARG A 23 12.48 -4.20 -27.23
N SER A 24 12.87 -2.97 -26.85
CA SER A 24 13.44 -2.00 -27.78
C SER A 24 14.81 -2.52 -28.21
N ARG A 25 14.82 -3.29 -29.31
CA ARG A 25 16.01 -3.85 -29.94
C ARG A 25 16.44 -2.87 -31.02
N SER A 26 17.58 -2.23 -30.79
CA SER A 26 18.30 -1.37 -31.72
C SER A 26 18.43 -2.03 -33.10
N HIS A 27 17.93 -1.36 -34.15
CA HIS A 27 18.19 -1.75 -35.54
C HIS A 27 19.08 -0.72 -36.25
N ARG A 28 20.28 -1.18 -36.63
CA ARG A 28 21.07 -0.63 -37.74
C ARG A 28 20.46 -1.09 -39.07
N SER A 29 20.63 -0.22 -40.07
CA SER A 29 20.15 -0.28 -41.45
C SER A 29 20.64 -1.50 -42.27
N GLY A 30 19.83 -1.92 -43.24
CA GLY A 30 20.19 -2.87 -44.31
C GLY A 30 18.99 -3.32 -45.16
N ASN A 31 18.97 -2.91 -46.44
CA ASN A 31 17.98 -3.21 -47.49
C ASN A 31 17.79 -4.71 -47.81
N ALA A 32 16.57 -5.13 -48.18
CA ALA A 32 16.25 -5.86 -49.44
C ALA A 32 14.80 -6.43 -49.50
N SER A 33 14.10 -6.09 -50.58
CA SER A 33 13.21 -6.93 -51.43
C SER A 33 11.95 -7.66 -50.90
N ARG A 34 10.81 -7.22 -51.46
CA ARG A 34 9.47 -7.84 -51.66
C ARG A 34 9.29 -9.36 -51.44
N ALA A 35 8.24 -9.71 -50.67
CA ALA A 35 7.29 -10.79 -50.98
C ALA A 35 5.97 -10.56 -50.22
N ALA A 36 4.83 -10.67 -50.90
CA ALA A 36 3.50 -10.54 -50.34
C ALA A 36 3.02 -11.88 -49.79
N THR A 37 2.55 -11.94 -48.55
CA THR A 37 1.59 -12.92 -48.04
C THR A 37 1.11 -12.57 -46.63
N ALA A 38 -0.21 -12.61 -46.45
CA ALA A 38 -0.98 -12.67 -45.21
C ALA A 38 -0.87 -11.47 -44.24
N GLU A 39 -1.89 -10.59 -44.32
CA GLU A 39 -2.38 -9.83 -43.16
C GLU A 39 -2.57 -10.78 -41.97
N PRO A 40 -1.86 -10.60 -40.84
CA PRO A 40 -2.33 -11.15 -39.59
C PRO A 40 -3.55 -10.31 -39.21
N SER A 41 -4.74 -10.90 -39.39
CA SER A 41 -5.93 -10.45 -38.70
C SER A 41 -5.57 -10.18 -37.24
N GLU A 42 -5.46 -8.91 -36.85
CA GLU A 42 -5.46 -8.46 -35.46
C GLU A 42 -6.86 -8.71 -34.88
N ALA A 43 -7.29 -9.98 -34.86
CA ALA A 43 -8.23 -10.45 -33.87
C ALA A 43 -7.42 -10.54 -32.58
N MET A 44 -7.14 -9.37 -32.02
CA MET A 44 -6.68 -9.24 -30.65
C MET A 44 -7.71 -9.99 -29.83
N ASP A 45 -7.33 -11.14 -29.25
CA ASP A 45 -8.12 -11.90 -28.29
C ASP A 45 -8.49 -10.95 -27.15
N GLN A 46 -9.58 -10.20 -27.34
CA GLN A 46 -10.17 -9.39 -26.31
C GLN A 46 -10.75 -10.41 -25.35
N SER A 47 -10.04 -10.65 -24.24
CA SER A 47 -10.48 -11.53 -23.16
C SER A 47 -12.00 -11.40 -23.00
N CYS A 48 -12.73 -12.50 -22.94
CA CYS A 48 -14.20 -12.51 -22.85
C CYS A 48 -14.78 -11.63 -21.70
N TRP A 49 -13.94 -11.30 -20.72
CA TRP A 49 -14.23 -10.38 -19.61
C TRP A 49 -14.18 -8.89 -19.95
N ALA A 50 -13.45 -8.50 -20.99
CA ALA A 50 -13.42 -7.13 -21.50
C ALA A 50 -14.74 -6.75 -22.21
N GLN A 51 -15.50 -7.76 -22.65
CA GLN A 51 -16.79 -7.62 -23.33
C GLN A 51 -17.98 -7.78 -22.37
N LEU A 52 -17.75 -8.14 -21.11
CA LEU A 52 -18.82 -8.29 -20.12
C LEU A 52 -19.45 -6.92 -19.82
N PRO A 53 -20.79 -6.77 -19.88
CA PRO A 53 -21.46 -5.56 -19.46
C PRO A 53 -21.01 -5.14 -18.05
N PRO A 54 -20.70 -3.85 -17.83
CA PRO A 54 -20.16 -3.37 -16.55
C PRO A 54 -21.09 -3.64 -15.36
N GLU A 55 -22.40 -3.77 -15.59
CA GLU A 55 -23.41 -4.14 -14.61
C GLU A 55 -23.21 -5.57 -14.11
N LEU A 56 -23.04 -6.53 -15.04
CA LEU A 56 -22.79 -7.94 -14.70
C LEU A 56 -21.43 -8.10 -14.03
N LEU A 57 -20.42 -7.37 -14.52
CA LEU A 57 -19.11 -7.35 -13.88
C LEU A 57 -19.21 -6.86 -12.42
N ARG A 58 -19.96 -5.78 -12.19
CA ARG A 58 -20.20 -5.25 -10.84
C ARG A 58 -20.89 -6.27 -9.95
N GLU A 59 -21.90 -6.97 -10.44
CA GLU A 59 -22.58 -8.02 -9.66
C GLU A 59 -21.62 -9.14 -9.26
N VAL A 60 -20.81 -9.65 -10.20
CA VAL A 60 -19.83 -10.71 -9.92
C VAL A 60 -18.83 -10.24 -8.86
N LEU A 61 -18.27 -9.03 -9.01
CA LEU A 61 -17.29 -8.46 -8.09
C LEU A 61 -17.87 -8.19 -6.69
N VAL A 62 -19.12 -7.72 -6.60
CA VAL A 62 -19.83 -7.55 -5.32
C VAL A 62 -20.09 -8.89 -4.64
N ARG A 63 -20.47 -9.93 -5.41
CA ARG A 63 -20.66 -11.28 -4.86
C ARG A 63 -19.35 -11.85 -4.32
N ILE A 64 -18.23 -11.61 -5.00
CA ILE A 64 -16.89 -12.03 -4.53
C ILE A 64 -16.53 -11.32 -3.21
N GLU A 65 -16.78 -10.02 -3.11
CA GLU A 65 -16.55 -9.27 -1.87
C GLU A 65 -17.42 -9.78 -0.71
N ALA A 66 -18.66 -10.18 -1.00
CA ALA A 66 -19.58 -10.75 -0.01
C ALA A 66 -19.18 -12.17 0.44
N SER A 67 -18.67 -13.01 -0.48
CA SER A 67 -18.28 -14.39 -0.17
C SER A 67 -16.97 -14.47 0.63
N GLU A 68 -16.06 -13.52 0.43
CA GLU A 68 -14.73 -13.54 1.03
C GLU A 68 -14.67 -12.73 2.32
N SER A 69 -14.94 -13.31 3.49
CA SER A 69 -15.03 -12.56 4.75
C SER A 69 -13.73 -12.48 5.55
N TRP A 70 -12.85 -13.49 5.50
CA TRP A 70 -11.59 -13.53 6.25
C TRP A 70 -10.36 -13.64 5.34
N TRP A 71 -9.19 -13.25 5.87
CA TRP A 71 -7.91 -13.54 5.23
C TRP A 71 -7.53 -15.01 5.49
N PRO A 72 -6.85 -15.72 4.55
CA PRO A 72 -6.30 -15.27 3.28
C PRO A 72 -7.28 -15.30 2.11
N ALA A 73 -8.52 -15.73 2.33
CA ALA A 73 -9.52 -15.92 1.27
C ALA A 73 -9.81 -14.59 0.52
N ARG A 74 -9.84 -13.46 1.27
CA ARG A 74 -9.86 -12.07 0.73
C ARG A 74 -8.70 -11.66 -0.18
N LYS A 75 -7.69 -12.50 -0.43
CA LYS A 75 -6.66 -12.23 -1.45
C LYS A 75 -7.27 -12.12 -2.86
N ASP A 76 -8.39 -12.79 -3.10
CA ASP A 76 -9.03 -12.85 -4.41
C ASP A 76 -9.67 -11.48 -4.72
N VAL A 77 -10.27 -10.82 -3.73
CA VAL A 77 -10.76 -9.42 -3.79
C VAL A 77 -9.65 -8.45 -4.22
N VAL A 78 -8.46 -8.59 -3.65
CA VAL A 78 -7.29 -7.75 -4.00
C VAL A 78 -6.79 -8.08 -5.41
N SER A 79 -6.79 -9.36 -5.78
CA SER A 79 -6.40 -9.84 -7.11
C SER A 79 -7.32 -9.31 -8.20
N CYS A 80 -8.65 -9.32 -7.97
CA CYS A 80 -9.64 -8.74 -8.89
C CYS A 80 -9.36 -7.25 -9.16
N ALA A 81 -9.05 -6.47 -8.12
CA ALA A 81 -8.68 -5.06 -8.29
C ALA A 81 -7.34 -4.87 -9.04
N GLY A 82 -6.56 -5.92 -9.20
CA GLY A 82 -5.30 -5.96 -9.95
C GLY A 82 -5.44 -6.21 -11.44
N VAL A 83 -6.58 -6.74 -11.91
CA VAL A 83 -6.78 -7.20 -13.30
C VAL A 83 -6.70 -6.05 -14.30
N CYS A 84 -7.57 -5.04 -14.17
CA CYS A 84 -7.57 -3.86 -15.05
C CYS A 84 -8.11 -2.61 -14.33
N ARG A 85 -8.09 -1.45 -15.00
CA ARG A 85 -8.56 -0.17 -14.41
C ARG A 85 -10.05 -0.22 -14.07
N THR A 86 -10.87 -0.82 -14.92
CA THR A 86 -12.32 -0.95 -14.73
C THR A 86 -12.63 -1.80 -13.50
N TRP A 87 -12.04 -2.99 -13.40
CA TRP A 87 -12.20 -3.87 -12.24
C TRP A 87 -11.73 -3.19 -10.95
N ARG A 88 -10.59 -2.49 -11.01
CA ARG A 88 -10.08 -1.70 -9.88
C ARG A 88 -11.07 -0.63 -9.42
N GLY A 89 -11.69 0.09 -10.35
CA GLY A 89 -12.71 1.09 -10.04
C GLY A 89 -13.89 0.47 -9.32
N ILE A 90 -14.47 -0.58 -9.91
CA ILE A 90 -15.61 -1.30 -9.35
C ILE A 90 -15.29 -1.91 -7.98
N MET A 91 -14.13 -2.55 -7.82
CA MET A 91 -13.73 -3.14 -6.53
C MET A 91 -13.51 -2.09 -5.43
N LYS A 92 -13.01 -0.89 -5.77
CA LYS A 92 -12.90 0.20 -4.79
C LYS A 92 -14.26 0.68 -4.30
N GLU A 93 -15.27 0.64 -5.17
CA GLU A 93 -16.65 0.99 -4.81
C GLU A 93 -17.33 -0.14 -4.03
N ALA A 94 -17.11 -1.40 -4.43
CA ALA A 94 -17.70 -2.57 -3.79
C ALA A 94 -17.16 -2.78 -2.37
N VAL A 95 -15.86 -2.56 -2.16
CA VAL A 95 -15.21 -2.68 -0.85
C VAL A 95 -15.51 -1.44 -0.02
N ARG A 96 -16.40 -1.58 0.96
CA ARG A 96 -16.71 -0.51 1.92
C ARG A 96 -15.50 -0.15 2.78
N VAL A 97 -15.44 1.11 3.21
CA VAL A 97 -14.39 1.63 4.11
C VAL A 97 -14.32 0.82 5.42
N PRO A 98 -13.15 0.70 6.05
CA PRO A 98 -12.96 -0.07 7.29
C PRO A 98 -13.90 0.34 8.42
N GLU A 99 -14.27 1.62 8.47
CA GLU A 99 -15.24 2.16 9.42
C GLU A 99 -16.60 1.44 9.40
N VAL A 100 -17.04 1.00 8.21
CA VAL A 100 -18.30 0.29 8.01
C VAL A 100 -18.09 -1.22 7.84
N SER A 101 -17.00 -1.63 7.18
CA SER A 101 -16.77 -3.04 6.84
C SER A 101 -16.02 -3.82 7.90
N GLY A 102 -15.28 -3.15 8.78
CA GLY A 102 -14.31 -3.75 9.69
C GLY A 102 -13.16 -4.48 9.00
N LYS A 103 -12.95 -4.26 7.69
CA LYS A 103 -12.03 -5.06 6.86
C LYS A 103 -10.92 -4.21 6.25
N LEU A 104 -9.67 -4.57 6.54
CA LEU A 104 -8.48 -3.98 5.92
C LEU A 104 -8.11 -4.70 4.63
N THR A 105 -8.72 -4.29 3.52
CA THR A 105 -8.57 -4.98 2.22
C THR A 105 -7.40 -4.42 1.42
N PHE A 106 -7.45 -3.13 1.11
CA PHE A 106 -6.45 -2.43 0.31
C PHE A 106 -5.44 -1.70 1.20
N PRO A 107 -4.22 -1.41 0.70
CA PRO A 107 -3.24 -0.65 1.49
C PRO A 107 -3.74 0.74 1.93
N ILE A 108 -4.59 1.39 1.11
CA ILE A 108 -5.18 2.68 1.46
C ILE A 108 -6.07 2.62 2.71
N SER A 109 -6.66 1.44 2.99
CA SER A 109 -7.51 1.23 4.17
C SER A 109 -6.76 1.38 5.48
N LEU A 110 -5.42 1.27 5.49
CA LEU A 110 -4.60 1.50 6.69
C LEU A 110 -4.52 2.96 7.13
N LYS A 111 -5.02 3.89 6.30
CA LYS A 111 -5.08 5.31 6.60
C LYS A 111 -6.53 5.80 6.82
N GLN A 112 -7.49 4.87 6.80
CA GLN A 112 -8.90 5.18 6.98
C GLN A 112 -9.30 4.84 8.43
N PRO A 113 -10.28 5.55 9.00
CA PRO A 113 -10.76 5.26 10.35
C PRO A 113 -11.13 3.79 10.51
N GLY A 114 -10.79 3.23 11.67
CA GLY A 114 -11.17 1.88 12.07
C GLY A 114 -12.69 1.69 12.21
N PRO A 115 -13.18 0.45 12.32
CA PRO A 115 -14.59 0.12 12.49
C PRO A 115 -15.25 0.84 13.67
N ARG A 116 -16.49 1.31 13.50
CA ARG A 116 -17.28 1.94 14.58
C ARG A 116 -17.69 0.96 15.66
N ASP A 117 -18.11 -0.23 15.24
CA ASP A 117 -18.81 -1.20 16.10
C ASP A 117 -17.95 -2.44 16.42
N GLY A 118 -16.63 -2.28 16.49
CA GLY A 118 -15.72 -3.38 16.80
C GLY A 118 -14.27 -2.98 16.90
N THR A 119 -13.41 -3.94 17.28
CA THR A 119 -11.97 -3.70 17.46
C THR A 119 -11.15 -4.52 16.47
N LEU A 120 -10.19 -3.89 15.80
CA LEU A 120 -9.16 -4.59 15.04
C LEU A 120 -8.04 -5.03 15.98
N LYS A 121 -7.88 -6.33 16.18
CA LYS A 121 -6.80 -6.89 17.00
C LYS A 121 -5.54 -7.01 16.15
N CYS A 122 -4.48 -6.29 16.52
CA CYS A 122 -3.19 -6.28 15.83
C CYS A 122 -2.05 -6.66 16.78
N PHE A 123 -0.96 -7.20 16.23
CA PHE A 123 0.25 -7.49 16.99
C PHE A 123 1.51 -7.04 16.24
N ILE A 124 2.57 -6.77 17.00
CA ILE A 124 3.86 -6.29 16.47
C ILE A 124 4.92 -7.37 16.69
N ARG A 125 5.51 -7.86 15.59
CA ARG A 125 6.71 -8.70 15.63
C ARG A 125 7.95 -7.83 15.46
N ARG A 126 8.95 -8.00 16.33
CA ARG A 126 10.19 -7.22 16.29
C ARG A 126 11.38 -8.08 15.88
N ASN A 127 12.03 -7.71 14.79
CA ASN A 127 13.36 -8.20 14.46
C ASN A 127 14.42 -7.28 15.10
N ARG A 128 15.11 -7.79 16.12
CA ARG A 128 16.12 -7.03 16.87
C ARG A 128 17.38 -6.77 16.06
N THR A 129 17.79 -7.72 15.21
CA THR A 129 19.00 -7.65 14.39
C THR A 129 18.92 -6.49 13.39
N THR A 130 17.81 -6.40 12.67
CA THR A 130 17.58 -5.34 11.66
C THR A 130 16.89 -4.10 12.24
N GLN A 131 16.62 -4.08 13.54
CA GLN A 131 15.79 -3.07 14.23
C GLN A 131 14.48 -2.75 13.49
N THR A 132 13.87 -3.80 12.93
CA THR A 132 12.63 -3.70 12.15
C THR A 132 11.45 -4.22 12.98
N TYR A 133 10.32 -3.56 12.82
CA TYR A 133 9.04 -3.88 13.44
C TYR A 133 8.06 -4.20 12.32
N TYR A 134 7.25 -5.23 12.51
CA TYR A 134 6.26 -5.67 11.54
C TYR A 134 4.91 -5.68 12.23
N LEU A 135 3.95 -4.95 11.68
CA LEU A 135 2.58 -4.92 12.15
C LEU A 135 1.77 -5.97 11.39
N TYR A 136 1.00 -6.74 12.13
CA TYR A 136 0.07 -7.74 11.63
C TYR A 136 -1.31 -7.53 12.23
N ILE A 137 -2.35 -7.82 11.45
CA ILE A 137 -3.71 -8.01 11.97
C ILE A 137 -3.93 -9.49 12.29
N GLY A 138 -4.45 -9.77 13.47
CA GLY A 138 -4.88 -11.11 13.87
C GLY A 138 -6.15 -11.51 13.13
N LEU A 139 -6.19 -12.75 12.66
CA LEU A 139 -7.33 -13.35 11.95
C LEU A 139 -8.17 -14.23 12.88
N THR A 140 -7.59 -14.63 14.02
CA THR A 140 -8.25 -15.41 15.06
C THR A 140 -7.99 -14.81 16.44
N GLU A 141 -8.75 -15.25 17.44
CA GLU A 141 -8.54 -14.84 18.84
C GLU A 141 -7.31 -15.50 19.49
N ALA A 142 -6.68 -16.46 18.80
CA ALA A 142 -5.51 -17.18 19.28
C ALA A 142 -4.24 -16.33 19.13
N LEU A 143 -3.45 -16.23 20.21
CA LEU A 143 -2.15 -15.52 20.21
C LEU A 143 -1.09 -16.14 19.28
N THR A 144 -1.32 -17.36 18.78
CA THR A 144 -0.39 -18.11 17.92
C THR A 144 -0.62 -17.87 16.43
N ASP A 145 -1.54 -16.99 16.06
CA ASP A 145 -1.83 -16.70 14.66
C ASP A 145 -0.65 -16.00 13.96
N ASP A 146 -0.37 -16.40 12.72
CA ASP A 146 0.60 -15.73 11.86
C ASP A 146 0.09 -14.39 11.30
N GLY A 147 -1.24 -14.20 11.33
CA GLY A 147 -1.90 -12.95 10.97
C GLY A 147 -1.66 -12.53 9.52
N LYS A 148 -2.29 -11.42 9.12
CA LYS A 148 -2.01 -10.75 7.85
C LYS A 148 -1.06 -9.59 8.09
N PHE A 149 0.05 -9.55 7.35
CA PHE A 149 0.98 -8.43 7.36
C PHE A 149 0.31 -7.14 6.86
N LEU A 150 0.55 -6.03 7.56
CA LEU A 150 0.02 -4.71 7.23
C LEU A 150 1.12 -3.73 6.80
N LEU A 151 2.11 -3.50 7.66
CA LEU A 151 3.20 -2.56 7.42
C LEU A 151 4.47 -2.96 8.18
N ALA A 152 5.60 -2.46 7.72
CA ALA A 152 6.88 -2.57 8.38
C ALA A 152 7.40 -1.19 8.76
N ALA A 153 8.14 -1.12 9.86
CA ALA A 153 8.85 0.07 10.28
C ALA A 153 10.30 -0.28 10.64
N ARG A 154 11.27 0.44 10.08
CA ARG A 154 12.69 0.28 10.44
C ARG A 154 13.19 1.46 11.24
N LYS A 155 13.76 1.18 12.41
CA LYS A 155 14.43 2.19 13.25
C LYS A 155 15.78 2.57 12.66
N CYS A 156 15.99 3.86 12.47
CA CYS A 156 17.23 4.47 12.00
C CYS A 156 17.68 5.53 13.03
N ARG A 157 18.67 5.19 13.85
CA ARG A 157 19.26 6.13 14.81
C ARG A 157 20.12 7.17 14.09
N LYS A 158 19.97 8.43 14.48
CA LYS A 158 20.81 9.57 14.06
C LYS A 158 21.36 10.26 15.30
N PRO A 159 22.39 11.11 15.16
CA PRO A 159 22.98 11.81 16.32
C PRO A 159 21.97 12.66 17.10
N THR A 160 21.02 13.29 16.42
CA THR A 160 20.07 14.24 17.03
C THR A 160 18.64 13.73 17.17
N CYS A 161 18.32 12.57 16.60
CA CYS A 161 16.97 12.02 16.56
C CYS A 161 16.97 10.53 16.21
N THR A 162 15.83 9.89 16.38
CA THR A 162 15.57 8.57 15.78
C THR A 162 14.46 8.72 14.75
N ASP A 163 14.71 8.25 13.53
CA ASP A 163 13.68 8.10 12.49
C ASP A 163 13.19 6.64 12.48
N TYR A 164 11.89 6.43 12.31
CA TYR A 164 11.31 5.12 11.96
C TYR A 164 10.69 5.27 10.57
N LEU A 165 11.26 4.60 9.57
CA LEU A 165 10.75 4.62 8.20
C LEU A 165 9.65 3.56 8.06
N ILE A 166 8.47 3.96 7.59
CA ILE A 166 7.27 3.12 7.54
C ILE A 166 6.97 2.79 6.08
N SER A 167 6.81 1.49 5.78
CA SER A 167 6.58 0.95 4.44
C SER A 167 5.49 -0.13 4.44
N LEU A 168 4.83 -0.29 3.30
CA LEU A 168 3.91 -1.40 3.00
C LEU A 168 4.64 -2.67 2.55
N ASP A 169 5.96 -2.64 2.43
CA ASP A 169 6.79 -3.78 2.04
C ASP A 169 7.69 -4.24 3.19
N LYS A 170 7.89 -5.56 3.32
CA LYS A 170 8.73 -6.18 4.36
C LYS A 170 10.23 -6.00 4.12
N ILE A 171 10.62 -5.86 2.85
CA ILE A 171 12.00 -5.90 2.35
C ILE A 171 12.45 -4.46 2.05
N ASP A 172 11.68 -3.74 1.21
CA ASP A 172 12.02 -2.38 0.80
C ASP A 172 11.37 -1.31 1.69
N MET A 173 12.20 -0.62 2.47
CA MET A 173 11.81 0.49 3.34
C MET A 173 12.55 1.78 2.97
N SER A 174 13.06 1.86 1.73
CA SER A 174 13.72 3.07 1.25
C SER A 174 12.72 4.20 1.01
N LYS A 175 13.14 5.45 1.24
CA LYS A 175 12.25 6.62 1.07
C LYS A 175 11.84 6.88 -0.38
N GLY A 176 12.62 6.38 -1.33
CA GLY A 176 12.32 6.50 -2.77
C GLY A 176 11.40 5.39 -3.28
N SER A 177 11.08 4.40 -2.43
CA SER A 177 10.19 3.31 -2.81
C SER A 177 8.75 3.79 -2.92
N SER A 178 8.00 3.21 -3.86
CA SER A 178 6.56 3.44 -4.00
C SER A 178 5.75 2.88 -2.82
N THR A 179 6.34 1.99 -2.01
CA THR A 179 5.71 1.38 -0.84
C THR A 179 5.95 2.16 0.45
N TYR A 180 6.81 3.19 0.42
CA TYR A 180 7.03 4.10 1.53
C TYR A 180 5.78 4.95 1.79
N ILE A 181 5.27 4.90 3.01
CA ILE A 181 4.02 5.61 3.37
C ILE A 181 4.20 6.71 4.39
N GLY A 182 5.36 6.79 5.06
CA GLY A 182 5.61 7.83 6.04
C GLY A 182 6.78 7.54 6.97
N LYS A 183 6.93 8.39 7.99
CA LYS A 183 8.01 8.30 8.96
C LYS A 183 7.59 8.86 10.31
N LEU A 184 7.98 8.20 11.39
CA LEU A 184 7.95 8.75 12.74
C LEU A 184 9.33 9.29 13.11
N ARG A 185 9.44 10.54 13.57
CA ARG A 185 10.70 11.13 14.04
C ARG A 185 10.60 11.48 15.51
N SER A 186 11.55 11.02 16.31
CA SER A 186 11.72 11.48 17.69
C SER A 186 12.51 12.78 17.77
N ASN A 187 12.33 13.54 18.84
CA ASN A 187 13.32 14.48 19.31
C ASN A 187 14.56 13.75 19.88
N PHE A 188 15.58 14.51 20.27
CA PHE A 188 16.82 13.97 20.84
C PHE A 188 16.58 13.10 22.08
N LEU A 189 15.71 13.56 22.99
CA LEU A 189 15.40 12.88 24.25
C LEU A 189 14.46 11.67 24.09
N GLY A 190 13.81 11.50 22.94
CA GLY A 190 12.82 10.45 22.73
C GLY A 190 11.50 10.66 23.49
N THR A 191 11.17 11.92 23.79
CA THR A 191 9.94 12.31 24.53
C THR A 191 8.89 12.96 23.63
N LYS A 192 9.28 13.48 22.47
CA LYS A 192 8.35 14.05 21.50
C LYS A 192 8.58 13.39 20.16
N PHE A 193 7.49 13.05 19.48
CA PHE A 193 7.53 12.42 18.18
C PHE A 193 6.64 13.19 17.21
N THR A 194 7.08 13.26 15.96
CA THR A 194 6.31 13.82 14.84
C THR A 194 6.07 12.73 13.81
N VAL A 195 4.81 12.53 13.46
CA VAL A 195 4.38 11.63 12.40
C VAL A 195 4.38 12.40 11.09
N TYR A 196 5.02 11.84 10.07
CA TYR A 196 5.03 12.37 8.71
C TYR A 196 4.35 11.40 7.75
N ASP A 197 3.47 11.89 6.90
CA ASP A 197 2.93 11.17 5.76
C ASP A 197 3.83 11.39 4.53
N ALA A 198 3.95 10.38 3.66
CA ALA A 198 4.58 10.46 2.35
C ALA A 198 3.76 11.25 1.33
N HIS A 199 2.43 11.28 1.49
CA HIS A 199 1.49 11.96 0.60
C HIS A 199 0.93 13.22 1.29
N PRO A 200 0.66 14.28 0.52
CA PRO A 200 0.09 15.50 1.10
C PRO A 200 -1.32 15.23 1.65
N PRO A 201 -1.66 15.72 2.85
CA PRO A 201 -2.99 15.55 3.43
C PRO A 201 -4.09 16.34 2.71
N TYR A 202 -3.73 17.40 1.97
CA TYR A 202 -4.62 18.24 1.17
C TYR A 202 -3.81 18.95 0.06
N ASP A 203 -4.50 19.50 -0.94
CA ASP A 203 -3.87 20.21 -2.05
C ASP A 203 -3.18 21.49 -1.58
N GLY A 204 -1.88 21.64 -1.86
CA GLY A 204 -1.06 22.76 -1.35
C GLY A 204 -0.37 22.55 0.00
N ALA A 205 -0.40 21.33 0.57
CA ALA A 205 0.28 21.06 1.85
C ALA A 205 1.80 21.32 1.80
N VAL A 206 2.35 21.89 2.87
CA VAL A 206 3.78 22.24 2.95
C VAL A 206 4.63 21.00 3.28
N VAL A 207 5.52 20.63 2.36
CA VAL A 207 6.53 19.58 2.60
C VAL A 207 7.51 20.02 3.68
N SER A 208 7.78 19.17 4.67
CA SER A 208 8.91 19.38 5.57
C SER A 208 10.23 19.28 4.80
N LYS A 209 10.86 20.43 4.54
CA LYS A 209 12.19 20.52 3.94
C LYS A 209 13.24 19.98 4.91
N SER A 210 13.61 18.71 4.78
CA SER A 210 14.73 18.15 5.53
C SER A 210 15.99 18.23 4.66
N ARG A 211 17.12 18.74 5.19
CA ARG A 211 18.43 18.84 4.51
C ARG A 211 19.01 17.52 3.96
N SER A 212 18.30 16.40 4.13
CA SER A 212 18.61 15.07 3.60
C SER A 212 17.82 14.72 2.34
N ALA A 213 16.87 15.55 1.90
CA ALA A 213 16.24 15.42 0.60
C ALA A 213 17.25 15.91 -0.46
N ARG A 214 18.23 15.06 -0.79
CA ARG A 214 18.82 15.16 -2.12
C ARG A 214 17.64 15.03 -3.08
N VAL A 215 17.37 16.11 -3.77
CA VAL A 215 16.45 16.17 -4.90
C VAL A 215 16.84 15.02 -5.82
N ILE A 216 16.04 13.95 -5.83
CA ILE A 216 16.16 12.90 -6.83
C ILE A 216 15.42 13.46 -8.06
N GLY A 217 16.08 14.36 -8.77
CA GLY A 217 15.94 14.49 -10.22
C GLY A 217 17.17 13.80 -10.78
N LEU A 218 17.06 12.82 -11.67
CA LEU A 218 16.55 12.99 -13.02
C LEU A 218 15.82 11.71 -13.48
N TYR A 219 14.89 11.88 -14.43
CA TYR A 219 13.99 10.88 -15.03
C TYR A 219 12.70 10.57 -14.26
N GLN A 220 11.88 11.57 -13.98
CA GLN A 220 10.45 11.32 -13.75
C GLN A 220 9.59 12.33 -14.51
N VAL A 221 9.28 11.99 -15.77
CA VAL A 221 8.31 12.69 -16.62
C VAL A 221 6.91 12.15 -16.28
N SER A 222 6.43 12.41 -15.07
CA SER A 222 5.05 12.15 -14.69
C SER A 222 4.61 13.16 -13.64
N PRO A 223 3.40 13.75 -13.74
CA PRO A 223 2.91 14.79 -12.83
C PRO A 223 2.47 14.20 -11.48
N ARG A 224 3.23 13.27 -10.92
CA ARG A 224 2.98 12.72 -9.58
C ARG A 224 3.55 13.70 -8.56
N ILE A 225 2.68 14.20 -7.70
CA ILE A 225 3.03 15.07 -6.57
C ILE A 225 4.24 14.45 -5.83
N PRO A 226 5.30 15.23 -5.52
CA PRO A 226 6.49 14.67 -4.91
C PRO A 226 6.13 13.94 -3.61
N ALA A 227 6.54 12.68 -3.51
CA ALA A 227 6.53 11.95 -2.24
C ALA A 227 7.37 12.75 -1.24
N GLY A 228 6.69 13.36 -0.27
CA GLY A 228 7.24 14.33 0.66
C GLY A 228 7.34 13.75 2.07
N ASN A 229 7.69 14.59 3.04
CA ASN A 229 7.42 14.27 4.45
C ASN A 229 6.51 15.38 4.97
N TYR A 230 5.21 15.13 5.04
CA TYR A 230 4.22 16.10 5.50
C TYR A 230 3.87 15.82 6.96
N PRO A 231 4.13 16.73 7.91
CA PRO A 231 3.80 16.49 9.31
C PRO A 231 2.27 16.39 9.46
N VAL A 232 1.78 15.32 10.11
CA VAL A 232 0.34 15.06 10.28
C VAL A 232 -0.11 14.95 11.72
N SER A 233 0.80 14.61 12.65
CA SER A 233 0.48 14.47 14.08
C SER A 233 1.73 14.57 14.95
N HIS A 234 1.52 14.92 16.22
CA HIS A 234 2.53 14.89 17.26
C HIS A 234 2.11 14.01 18.44
N ILE A 235 3.07 13.26 18.97
CA ILE A 235 2.94 12.44 20.17
C ILE A 235 3.95 12.96 21.18
N SER A 236 3.50 13.34 22.37
CA SER A 236 4.38 13.78 23.46
C SER A 236 4.19 12.90 24.69
N TYR A 237 5.31 12.49 25.27
CA TYR A 237 5.37 11.79 26.54
C TYR A 237 5.76 12.78 27.62
N GLU A 238 4.94 12.88 28.66
CA GLU A 238 5.28 13.67 29.84
C GLU A 238 6.22 12.86 30.74
N LEU A 239 7.37 13.46 31.07
CA LEU A 239 8.32 12.85 31.98
C LEU A 239 7.89 13.16 33.41
N ASN A 240 7.59 12.12 34.19
CA ASN A 240 7.33 12.29 35.61
C ASN A 240 8.63 12.67 36.33
N VAL A 241 8.78 13.95 36.67
CA VAL A 241 9.95 14.48 37.39
C VAL A 241 9.93 14.06 38.88
N LEU A 242 8.78 13.63 39.41
CA LEU A 242 8.55 13.41 40.85
C LEU A 242 8.43 11.94 41.28
N GLY A 243 8.94 10.97 40.51
CA GLY A 243 9.15 9.60 41.00
C GLY A 243 7.89 8.75 41.25
N SER A 244 6.70 9.21 40.87
CA SER A 244 5.48 8.40 40.92
C SER A 244 5.53 7.29 39.87
N ARG A 245 5.54 6.04 40.35
CA ARG A 245 5.74 4.81 39.58
C ARG A 245 4.71 4.66 38.45
N ASN A 246 5.22 4.42 37.24
CA ASN A 246 4.65 3.57 36.18
C ASN A 246 3.50 4.09 35.28
N LYS A 247 3.17 5.39 35.26
CA LYS A 247 2.25 5.92 34.24
C LYS A 247 2.92 7.03 33.42
N ILE A 248 3.16 6.76 32.13
CA ILE A 248 3.58 7.77 31.16
C ILE A 248 2.31 8.34 30.54
N ILE A 249 2.10 9.64 30.65
CA ILE A 249 0.97 10.34 30.01
C ILE A 249 1.32 10.54 28.53
N ILE A 250 0.41 10.14 27.64
CA ILE A 250 0.53 10.34 26.20
C ILE A 250 -0.41 11.47 25.79
N CYS A 251 0.15 12.58 25.33
CA CYS A 251 -0.59 13.67 24.72
C CYS A 251 -0.50 13.54 23.20
N GLU A 252 -1.64 13.41 22.55
CA GLU A 252 -1.77 13.33 21.11
C GLU A 252 -2.45 14.59 20.58
N SER A 253 -1.81 15.26 19.62
CA SER A 253 -2.35 16.48 19.01
C SER A 253 -2.23 16.41 17.50
N GLY A 254 -3.36 16.46 16.80
CA GLY A 254 -3.50 16.38 15.35
C GLY A 254 -4.97 16.19 14.95
N VAL A 255 -5.29 16.37 13.67
CA VAL A 255 -6.62 16.01 13.15
C VAL A 255 -6.83 14.54 13.48
N GLN A 256 -7.97 14.24 14.09
CA GLN A 256 -8.45 12.94 14.57
C GLN A 256 -8.48 11.92 13.40
N ARG A 257 -7.29 11.45 13.02
CA ARG A 257 -6.98 10.48 11.97
C ARG A 257 -5.64 9.87 12.33
N ILE A 258 -5.59 9.19 13.46
CA ILE A 258 -4.38 8.51 13.90
C ILE A 258 -4.73 7.04 14.02
N TRP A 259 -4.41 6.36 12.90
CA TRP A 259 -4.50 4.94 12.56
C TRP A 259 -5.91 4.35 12.46
#